data_AF-A0A3N9TMY1-F1
#
_entry.id   AF-A0A3N9TMY1-F1
#
_cell.length_a   1.000
_cell.length_b   1.000
_cell.length_c   1.000
_cell.angle_alpha   90.00
_cell.angle_beta   90.00
_cell.angle_gamma   90.00
#
_symmetry.space_group_name_H-M   'P 1'
#
loop_
_entity.id
_entity.type
_entity.pdbx_description
1 polymer ?
#
loop_
_entity_poly.entity_id
_entity_poly.type
_entity_poly.pdbx_seq_one_letter_code
_entity_poly.pdbx_strand_id
1 'polypeptide(L)'
;MTKLHYSERSWGNIAKLANDTKAKATALFKYAEDNNIEVLIYETIRTKAQQEANVKSGASQTMKSYHLVGQALDFVPTKGSATKWDEYGRADIKKFIAKAKALGFEWGGDWTSFVDKPHLQNNYKGYATDTLGDAPSKSPQTPSKQATGGSIVDYLNSKKIDSSMANRKKLAVKYGIANYTGTATQNTALLNKLKAGAAPSKPVQSGYKGTSLVDYLKSVNKASDYSSRSKYAHQYGIDAYRGSTSQNLQLLKKMRGF
;
A
#
# COMPACT_ATOMS: atom_id res chain seq x y z
N MET A 1 -21.65 -13.94 -0.80
CA MET A 1 -20.64 -14.34 -1.80
C MET A 1 -19.57 -15.17 -1.09
N THR A 2 -19.17 -16.28 -1.68
CA THR A 2 -18.13 -17.16 -1.12
C THR A 2 -16.76 -16.57 -1.42
N LYS A 3 -15.92 -16.39 -0.40
CA LYS A 3 -14.55 -15.89 -0.55
C LYS A 3 -13.71 -16.97 -1.25
N LEU A 4 -13.03 -16.64 -2.35
CA LEU A 4 -12.09 -17.54 -3.02
C LEU A 4 -10.92 -17.87 -2.07
N HIS A 5 -10.29 -19.03 -2.25
CA HIS A 5 -9.19 -19.48 -1.37
C HIS A 5 -8.09 -18.42 -1.20
N TYR A 6 -7.70 -17.76 -2.29
CA TYR A 6 -6.64 -16.74 -2.31
C TYR A 6 -7.13 -15.29 -2.30
N SER A 7 -8.38 -15.00 -1.91
CA SER A 7 -8.92 -13.63 -1.92
C SER A 7 -8.04 -12.65 -1.15
N GLU A 8 -7.63 -12.99 0.07
CA GLU A 8 -6.86 -12.06 0.91
C GLU A 8 -5.48 -11.74 0.34
N ARG A 9 -4.76 -12.76 -0.12
CA ARG A 9 -3.47 -12.60 -0.80
C ARG A 9 -3.60 -11.76 -2.07
N SER A 10 -4.63 -12.06 -2.87
CA SER A 10 -4.87 -11.36 -4.13
C SER A 10 -5.20 -9.89 -3.90
N TRP A 11 -6.10 -9.58 -2.97
CA TRP A 11 -6.42 -8.21 -2.58
C TRP A 11 -5.21 -7.44 -2.03
N GLY A 12 -4.39 -8.10 -1.20
CA GLY A 12 -3.14 -7.52 -0.69
C GLY A 12 -2.11 -7.21 -1.80
N ASN A 13 -2.08 -8.01 -2.86
CA ASN A 13 -1.26 -7.75 -4.04
C ASN A 13 -1.83 -6.62 -4.90
N ILE A 14 -3.13 -6.65 -5.22
CA ILE A 14 -3.81 -5.59 -5.99
C ILE A 14 -3.61 -4.21 -5.35
N ALA A 15 -3.64 -4.13 -4.02
CA ALA A 15 -3.47 -2.88 -3.27
C ALA A 15 -2.13 -2.17 -3.54
N LYS A 16 -1.12 -2.88 -4.06
CA LYS A 16 0.21 -2.35 -4.37
C LYS A 16 0.31 -1.68 -5.75
N LEU A 17 -0.63 -1.95 -6.65
CA LEU A 17 -0.61 -1.46 -8.04
C LEU A 17 -0.74 0.07 -8.13
N ALA A 18 -0.39 0.62 -9.29
CA ALA A 18 -0.64 2.00 -9.66
C ALA A 18 -2.15 2.25 -9.84
N ASN A 19 -2.59 3.52 -9.78
CA ASN A 19 -3.98 3.87 -9.49
C ASN A 19 -5.01 3.34 -10.50
N ASP A 20 -4.78 3.58 -11.80
CA ASP A 20 -5.66 3.10 -12.86
C ASP A 20 -5.62 1.57 -12.95
N THR A 21 -4.41 1.01 -12.88
CA THR A 21 -4.16 -0.44 -12.91
C THR A 21 -4.84 -1.14 -11.73
N LYS A 22 -4.80 -0.54 -10.54
CA LYS A 22 -5.46 -1.02 -9.32
C LYS A 22 -6.97 -0.97 -9.46
N ALA A 23 -7.53 0.09 -10.01
CA ALA A 23 -8.97 0.21 -10.23
C ALA A 23 -9.47 -0.91 -11.17
N LYS A 24 -8.75 -1.14 -12.27
CA LYS A 24 -9.07 -2.22 -13.22
C LYS A 24 -8.87 -3.61 -12.60
N ALA A 25 -7.75 -3.85 -11.90
CA ALA A 25 -7.49 -5.11 -11.21
C ALA A 25 -8.52 -5.40 -10.10
N THR A 26 -8.98 -4.36 -9.40
CA THR A 26 -10.07 -4.45 -8.42
C THR A 26 -11.38 -4.88 -9.08
N ALA A 27 -11.75 -4.27 -10.21
CA ALA A 27 -12.95 -4.66 -10.95
C ALA A 27 -12.85 -6.09 -11.51
N LEU A 28 -11.65 -6.48 -11.98
CA LEU A 28 -11.36 -7.82 -12.49
C LEU A 28 -11.46 -8.88 -11.39
N PHE A 29 -10.89 -8.64 -10.22
CA PHE A 29 -10.90 -9.64 -9.14
C PHE A 29 -12.28 -9.74 -8.46
N LYS A 30 -13.03 -8.64 -8.35
CA LYS A 30 -14.46 -8.71 -7.97
C LYS A 30 -15.26 -9.58 -8.93
N TYR A 31 -15.05 -9.41 -10.24
CA TYR A 31 -15.68 -10.27 -11.24
C TYR A 31 -15.32 -11.75 -11.02
N ALA A 32 -14.08 -12.07 -10.65
CA ALA A 32 -13.70 -13.44 -10.31
C ALA A 32 -14.44 -13.96 -9.07
N GLU A 33 -14.54 -13.17 -8.00
CA GLU A 33 -15.28 -13.55 -6.78
C GLU A 33 -16.79 -13.73 -7.05
N ASP A 34 -17.40 -12.82 -7.81
CA ASP A 34 -18.82 -12.86 -8.15
C ASP A 34 -19.20 -14.06 -9.05
N ASN A 35 -18.24 -14.55 -9.85
CA ASN A 35 -18.45 -15.65 -10.79
C ASN A 35 -17.78 -16.95 -10.35
N ASN A 36 -17.27 -17.01 -9.12
CA ASN A 36 -16.54 -18.15 -8.55
C ASN A 36 -15.40 -18.66 -9.46
N ILE A 37 -14.66 -17.74 -10.08
CA ILE A 37 -13.51 -18.06 -10.93
C ILE A 37 -12.27 -18.11 -10.05
N GLU A 38 -11.77 -19.31 -9.80
CA GLU A 38 -10.63 -19.54 -8.91
C GLU A 38 -9.31 -19.08 -9.56
N VAL A 39 -8.83 -17.92 -9.11
CA VAL A 39 -7.54 -17.32 -9.51
C VAL A 39 -6.81 -16.73 -8.31
N LEU A 40 -5.48 -16.69 -8.40
CA LEU A 40 -4.61 -15.96 -7.51
C LEU A 40 -3.91 -14.84 -8.27
N ILE A 41 -4.00 -13.60 -7.77
CA ILE A 41 -3.09 -12.53 -8.20
C ILE A 41 -1.75 -12.75 -7.49
N TYR A 42 -0.76 -13.23 -8.23
CA TYR A 42 0.48 -13.80 -7.72
C TYR A 42 1.55 -12.74 -7.43
N GLU A 43 1.86 -11.91 -8.43
CA GLU A 43 2.88 -10.85 -8.38
C GLU A 43 2.32 -9.53 -8.93
N THR A 44 2.82 -8.39 -8.45
CA THR A 44 2.37 -7.05 -8.88
C THR A 44 3.55 -6.08 -8.98
N ILE A 45 4.20 -5.79 -7.85
CA ILE A 45 5.39 -4.92 -7.81
C ILE A 45 6.66 -5.75 -7.84
N ARG A 46 7.56 -5.38 -8.73
CA ARG A 46 8.92 -5.92 -8.85
C ARG A 46 9.94 -4.86 -8.49
N THR A 47 11.01 -5.25 -7.82
CA THR A 47 12.14 -4.34 -7.55
C THR A 47 13.08 -4.27 -8.75
N LYS A 48 13.86 -3.18 -8.87
CA LYS A 48 14.89 -3.06 -9.90
C LYS A 48 15.87 -4.24 -9.87
N ALA A 49 16.34 -4.62 -8.67
CA ALA A 49 17.26 -5.75 -8.49
C ALA A 49 16.66 -7.08 -8.95
N GLN A 50 15.37 -7.32 -8.67
CA GLN A 50 14.68 -8.52 -9.15
C GLN A 50 14.54 -8.52 -10.67
N GLN A 51 14.26 -7.37 -11.28
CA GLN A 51 14.20 -7.26 -12.74
C GLN A 51 15.58 -7.47 -13.39
N GLU A 52 16.65 -6.94 -12.79
CA GLU A 52 18.03 -7.20 -13.23
C GLU A 52 18.36 -8.70 -13.17
N ALA A 53 17.96 -9.38 -12.09
CA ALA A 53 18.12 -10.83 -11.97
C ALA A 53 17.34 -11.59 -13.04
N ASN A 54 16.11 -11.18 -13.35
CA ASN A 54 15.28 -11.80 -14.40
C ASN A 54 15.87 -11.60 -15.79
N VAL A 55 16.46 -10.44 -16.07
CA VAL A 55 17.17 -10.20 -17.34
C VAL A 55 18.41 -11.09 -17.42
N LYS A 56 19.19 -11.16 -16.34
CA LYS A 56 20.40 -12.00 -16.27
C LYS A 56 20.09 -13.49 -16.44
N SER A 57 18.96 -13.97 -15.94
CA SER A 57 18.54 -15.37 -16.06
C SER A 57 17.83 -15.68 -17.38
N GLY A 58 17.55 -14.69 -18.22
CA GLY A 58 16.78 -14.85 -19.46
C GLY A 58 15.26 -14.95 -19.26
N ALA A 59 14.76 -14.83 -18.02
CA ALA A 59 13.32 -14.77 -17.73
C ALA A 59 12.66 -13.45 -18.19
N SER A 60 13.46 -12.42 -18.48
CA SER A 60 13.01 -11.17 -19.10
C SER A 60 14.00 -10.75 -20.18
N GLN A 61 13.49 -10.16 -21.27
CA GLN A 61 14.33 -9.62 -22.34
C GLN A 61 14.78 -8.17 -22.10
N THR A 62 14.11 -7.44 -21.20
CA THR A 62 14.34 -6.01 -21.01
C THR A 62 14.28 -5.56 -19.55
N MET A 63 14.96 -4.46 -19.24
CA MET A 63 14.81 -3.75 -17.96
C MET A 63 13.54 -2.88 -17.88
N LYS A 64 12.89 -2.60 -19.02
CA LYS A 64 11.65 -1.82 -19.07
C LYS A 64 10.45 -2.73 -18.78
N SER A 65 10.18 -2.98 -17.50
CA SER A 65 9.07 -3.84 -17.05
C SER A 65 7.95 -3.07 -16.37
N TYR A 66 6.70 -3.34 -16.76
CA TYR A 66 5.52 -2.70 -16.18
C TYR A 66 5.33 -3.01 -14.69
N HIS A 67 5.91 -4.10 -14.18
CA HIS A 67 5.93 -4.40 -12.73
C HIS A 67 6.78 -3.42 -11.92
N LEU A 68 7.79 -2.78 -12.52
CA LEU A 68 8.61 -1.78 -11.84
C LEU A 68 7.81 -0.51 -11.52
N VAL A 69 6.76 -0.26 -12.30
CA VAL A 69 5.94 0.96 -12.24
C VAL A 69 4.51 0.68 -11.77
N GLY A 70 4.24 -0.55 -11.32
CA GLY A 70 2.94 -0.95 -10.80
C GLY A 70 1.81 -1.01 -11.83
N GLN A 71 2.15 -1.09 -13.12
CA GLN A 71 1.21 -1.20 -14.22
C GLN A 71 1.07 -2.63 -14.75
N ALA A 72 1.55 -3.64 -14.03
CA ALA A 72 1.36 -5.04 -14.37
C ALA A 72 1.08 -5.91 -13.16
N LEU A 73 0.42 -7.04 -13.42
CA LEU A 73 0.18 -8.11 -12.46
C LEU A 73 0.33 -9.46 -13.15
N ASP A 74 0.78 -10.44 -12.39
CA ASP A 74 0.78 -11.84 -12.82
C ASP A 74 -0.34 -12.56 -12.07
N PHE A 75 -1.14 -13.36 -12.78
CA PHE A 75 -2.18 -14.18 -12.20
C PHE A 75 -1.95 -15.66 -12.51
N VAL A 76 -2.50 -16.55 -11.68
CA VAL A 76 -2.46 -18.00 -11.91
C VAL A 76 -3.84 -18.61 -11.62
N PRO A 77 -4.34 -19.51 -12.49
CA PRO A 77 -5.52 -20.32 -12.19
C PRO A 77 -5.31 -21.16 -10.93
N THR A 78 -6.35 -21.33 -10.13
CA THR A 78 -6.29 -22.19 -8.94
C THR A 78 -7.45 -23.18 -8.90
N LYS A 79 -7.29 -24.20 -8.05
CA LYS A 79 -8.35 -25.10 -7.56
C LYS A 79 -8.09 -25.35 -6.08
N GLY A 80 -8.82 -24.68 -5.19
CA GLY A 80 -8.48 -24.59 -3.78
C GLY A 80 -7.08 -23.98 -3.58
N SER A 81 -6.22 -24.69 -2.86
CA SER A 81 -4.82 -24.28 -2.61
C SER A 81 -3.85 -24.62 -3.75
N ALA A 82 -4.29 -25.36 -4.78
CA ALA A 82 -3.40 -25.76 -5.86
C ALA A 82 -3.32 -24.68 -6.95
N THR A 83 -2.10 -24.22 -7.25
CA THR A 83 -1.80 -23.37 -8.42
C THR A 83 -1.69 -24.21 -9.68
N LYS A 84 -2.30 -23.75 -10.77
CA LYS A 84 -2.40 -24.46 -12.06
C LYS A 84 -1.84 -23.61 -13.20
N TRP A 85 -0.51 -23.56 -13.29
CA TRP A 85 0.26 -22.74 -14.25
C TRP A 85 0.07 -23.16 -15.72
N ASP A 86 -0.54 -24.31 -15.97
CA ASP A 86 -0.83 -24.87 -17.29
C ASP A 86 -2.31 -24.75 -17.69
N GLU A 87 -3.20 -24.40 -16.76
CA GLU A 87 -4.66 -24.42 -16.98
C GLU A 87 -5.25 -23.08 -17.49
N TYR A 88 -4.48 -22.21 -18.17
CA TYR A 88 -5.00 -20.96 -18.75
C TYR A 88 -6.07 -21.18 -19.83
N GLY A 89 -6.18 -22.40 -20.37
CA GLY A 89 -7.22 -22.78 -21.33
C GLY A 89 -8.58 -23.12 -20.72
N ARG A 90 -8.70 -23.18 -19.39
CA ARG A 90 -9.94 -23.53 -18.67
C ARG A 90 -11.04 -22.51 -18.98
N ALA A 91 -12.29 -22.96 -19.11
CA ALA A 91 -13.38 -22.13 -19.63
C ALA A 91 -13.69 -20.89 -18.76
N ASP A 92 -13.62 -21.03 -17.45
CA ASP A 92 -13.74 -19.93 -16.47
C ASP A 92 -12.56 -18.96 -16.55
N ILE A 93 -11.33 -19.46 -16.71
CA ILE A 93 -10.13 -18.62 -16.87
C ILE A 93 -10.17 -17.83 -18.17
N LYS A 94 -10.68 -18.42 -19.26
CA LYS A 94 -10.92 -17.69 -20.51
C LYS A 94 -11.90 -16.52 -20.31
N LYS A 95 -12.93 -16.68 -19.46
CA LYS A 95 -13.84 -15.57 -19.09
C LYS A 95 -13.11 -14.48 -18.29
N PHE A 96 -12.24 -14.87 -17.35
CA PHE A 96 -11.41 -13.93 -16.60
C PHE A 96 -10.47 -13.13 -17.53
N ILE A 97 -9.77 -13.79 -18.45
CA ILE A 97 -8.90 -13.15 -19.44
C ILE A 97 -9.71 -12.21 -20.35
N ALA A 98 -10.85 -12.67 -20.86
CA ALA A 98 -11.73 -11.83 -21.68
C ALA A 98 -12.18 -10.57 -20.91
N LYS A 99 -12.52 -10.71 -19.62
CA LYS A 99 -12.85 -9.58 -18.76
C LYS A 99 -11.66 -8.65 -18.54
N ALA A 100 -10.45 -9.18 -18.34
CA ALA A 100 -9.23 -8.38 -18.18
C ALA A 100 -8.99 -7.52 -19.44
N LYS A 101 -9.08 -8.13 -20.63
CA LYS A 101 -8.96 -7.44 -21.91
C LYS A 101 -10.04 -6.36 -22.09
N ALA A 102 -11.28 -6.66 -21.73
CA ALA A 102 -12.38 -5.68 -21.77
C ALA A 102 -12.18 -4.50 -20.82
N LEU A 103 -11.41 -4.67 -19.73
CA LEU A 103 -11.02 -3.60 -18.81
C LEU A 103 -9.79 -2.82 -19.30
N GLY A 104 -9.22 -3.18 -20.45
CA GLY A 104 -8.08 -2.50 -21.06
C GLY A 104 -6.71 -3.06 -20.67
N PHE A 105 -6.64 -4.26 -20.08
CA PHE A 105 -5.36 -4.97 -19.95
C PHE A 105 -4.96 -5.61 -21.27
N GLU A 106 -3.66 -5.58 -21.55
CA GLU A 106 -3.02 -6.45 -22.51
C GLU A 106 -2.61 -7.75 -21.81
N TRP A 107 -2.84 -8.89 -22.46
CA TRP A 107 -2.52 -10.21 -21.91
C TRP A 107 -1.32 -10.82 -22.62
N GLY A 108 -0.30 -11.22 -21.86
CA GLY A 108 0.94 -11.78 -22.41
C GLY A 108 0.75 -13.14 -23.10
N GLY A 109 -0.38 -13.82 -22.86
CA GLY A 109 -0.74 -15.03 -23.58
C GLY A 109 -1.09 -14.81 -25.06
N ASP A 110 -1.38 -13.57 -25.47
CA ASP A 110 -1.66 -13.22 -26.87
C ASP A 110 -0.39 -12.79 -27.65
N TRP A 111 0.76 -12.66 -26.98
CA TRP A 111 2.00 -12.25 -27.64
C TRP A 111 2.49 -13.30 -28.64
N THR A 112 2.96 -12.87 -29.81
CA THR A 112 3.44 -13.78 -30.87
C THR A 112 4.86 -14.29 -30.62
N SER A 113 5.62 -13.61 -29.78
CA SER A 113 6.95 -14.00 -29.31
C SER A 113 7.02 -13.80 -27.80
N PHE A 114 7.69 -14.72 -27.09
CA PHE A 114 7.85 -14.64 -25.64
C PHE A 114 6.50 -14.71 -24.88
N VAL A 115 5.62 -15.63 -25.30
CA VAL A 115 4.28 -15.84 -24.70
C VAL A 115 4.36 -15.98 -23.18
N ASP A 116 3.70 -15.07 -22.47
CA ASP A 116 3.69 -15.01 -21.00
C ASP A 116 2.25 -15.04 -20.48
N LYS A 117 1.71 -16.26 -20.35
CA LYS A 117 0.30 -16.48 -19.95
C LYS A 117 -0.07 -15.92 -18.57
N PRO A 118 0.82 -15.94 -17.56
CA PRO A 118 0.55 -15.25 -16.29
C PRO A 118 0.32 -13.74 -16.41
N HIS A 119 0.89 -13.09 -17.43
CA HIS A 119 1.09 -11.64 -17.41
C HIS A 119 -0.09 -10.83 -17.91
N LEU A 120 -0.47 -9.80 -17.15
CA LEU A 120 -1.36 -8.73 -17.56
C LEU A 120 -0.69 -7.37 -17.36
N GLN A 121 -0.67 -6.53 -18.38
CA GLN A 121 -0.15 -5.16 -18.31
C GLN A 121 -1.18 -4.11 -18.72
N ASN A 122 -1.10 -2.94 -18.10
CA ASN A 122 -1.96 -1.80 -18.39
C ASN A 122 -1.11 -0.68 -19.01
N ASN A 123 -1.31 -0.43 -20.30
CA ASN A 123 -0.67 0.67 -21.02
C ASN A 123 -1.44 1.99 -20.83
N TYR A 124 -1.69 2.37 -19.57
CA TYR A 124 -2.44 3.58 -19.24
C TYR A 124 -1.68 4.84 -19.63
N LYS A 125 -1.95 5.38 -20.83
CA LYS A 125 -1.27 6.55 -21.41
C LYS A 125 0.24 6.37 -21.62
N GLY A 126 0.73 5.13 -21.61
CA GLY A 126 2.15 4.82 -21.73
C GLY A 126 2.73 4.05 -20.56
N TYR A 127 4.06 3.89 -20.61
CA TYR A 127 4.85 3.30 -19.55
C TYR A 127 5.15 4.33 -18.45
N ALA A 128 4.99 3.95 -17.18
CA ALA A 128 5.26 4.79 -16.01
C ALA A 128 4.38 6.05 -15.87
N THR A 129 3.25 6.07 -16.56
CA THR A 129 2.29 7.19 -16.56
C THR A 129 1.12 6.98 -15.59
N ASP A 130 0.92 5.75 -15.10
CA ASP A 130 0.03 5.46 -13.98
C ASP A 130 0.75 5.73 -12.66
N THR A 131 0.17 6.60 -11.84
CA THR A 131 0.78 7.05 -10.60
C THR A 131 0.54 6.04 -9.48
N LEU A 132 1.52 5.83 -8.60
CA LEU A 132 1.40 4.99 -7.41
C LEU A 132 0.92 5.84 -6.22
N GLY A 133 -0.29 5.59 -5.73
CA GLY A 133 -0.72 6.05 -4.40
C GLY A 133 -1.52 7.35 -4.33
N ASP A 134 -2.24 7.70 -5.40
CA ASP A 134 -3.26 8.77 -5.38
C ASP A 134 -4.64 8.17 -5.72
N ALA A 135 -5.74 8.63 -5.13
CA ALA A 135 -7.06 8.11 -5.50
C ALA A 135 -7.35 8.34 -7.00
N PRO A 136 -8.23 7.55 -7.66
CA PRO A 136 -8.57 7.75 -9.06
C PRO A 136 -9.21 9.13 -9.24
N SER A 137 -8.52 10.03 -9.94
CA SER A 137 -9.06 11.33 -10.33
C SER A 137 -10.14 11.11 -11.39
N LYS A 138 -11.40 11.41 -11.07
CA LYS A 138 -12.49 11.53 -12.04
C LYS A 138 -12.20 12.72 -12.96
N SER A 139 -11.76 12.41 -14.19
CA SER A 139 -11.91 13.15 -15.47
C SER A 139 -11.60 14.68 -15.49
N PRO A 140 -11.52 15.34 -16.66
CA PRO A 140 -10.37 16.15 -17.04
C PRO A 140 -10.55 17.63 -16.67
N GLN A 141 -9.61 18.20 -15.92
CA GLN A 141 -9.40 19.64 -15.92
C GLN A 141 -7.96 20.00 -16.29
N THR A 142 -7.92 20.98 -17.17
CA THR A 142 -6.82 21.60 -17.93
C THR A 142 -5.67 22.10 -17.04
N PRO A 143 -4.47 22.30 -17.63
CA PRO A 143 -3.20 22.29 -16.90
C PRO A 143 -2.92 23.61 -16.19
N SER A 144 -2.78 23.58 -14.86
CA SER A 144 -2.08 24.64 -14.12
C SER A 144 -0.73 24.12 -13.64
N LYS A 145 0.33 24.64 -14.26
CA LYS A 145 1.74 24.55 -13.86
C LYS A 145 1.91 24.77 -12.35
N GLN A 146 2.59 23.85 -11.64
CA GLN A 146 3.53 24.05 -10.52
C GLN A 146 3.71 22.71 -9.77
N ALA A 147 4.86 22.28 -9.27
CA ALA A 147 6.27 22.60 -9.43
C ALA A 147 7.00 21.32 -9.00
N THR A 148 8.07 20.95 -9.70
CA THR A 148 9.01 19.89 -9.31
C THR A 148 9.51 20.10 -7.88
N GLY A 149 9.36 19.12 -6.97
CA GLY A 149 9.81 19.36 -5.59
C GLY A 149 9.69 18.25 -4.55
N GLY A 150 10.34 17.12 -4.81
CA GLY A 150 11.10 16.36 -3.80
C GLY A 150 10.32 15.47 -2.84
N SER A 151 10.80 14.24 -2.67
CA SER A 151 10.42 13.36 -1.58
C SER A 151 10.59 14.06 -0.22
N ILE A 152 9.85 13.63 0.80
CA ILE A 152 10.11 14.04 2.20
C ILE A 152 11.59 13.90 2.58
N VAL A 153 12.28 12.90 1.99
CA VAL A 153 13.72 12.68 2.17
C VAL A 153 14.53 13.84 1.62
N ASP A 154 14.26 14.24 0.37
CA ASP A 154 14.97 15.32 -0.32
C ASP A 154 14.78 16.65 0.41
N TYR A 155 13.55 16.89 0.87
CA TYR A 155 13.24 18.09 1.66
C TYR A 155 14.02 18.13 2.98
N LEU A 156 14.02 17.03 3.75
CA LEU A 156 14.75 16.96 5.02
C LEU A 156 16.26 17.11 4.81
N ASN A 157 16.82 16.42 3.81
CA ASN A 157 18.23 16.54 3.45
C ASN A 157 18.60 17.98 3.04
N SER A 158 17.75 18.66 2.26
CA SER A 158 17.99 20.06 1.86
C SER A 158 18.00 21.04 3.03
N LYS A 159 17.25 20.74 4.09
CA LYS A 159 17.22 21.50 5.35
C LYS A 159 18.28 21.02 6.36
N LYS A 160 19.14 20.08 5.98
CA LYS A 160 20.14 19.41 6.84
C LYS A 160 19.52 18.75 8.08
N ILE A 161 18.29 18.25 7.94
CA ILE A 161 17.56 17.50 8.97
C ILE A 161 17.67 16.01 8.64
N ASP A 162 17.85 15.16 9.66
CA ASP A 162 17.90 13.70 9.49
C ASP A 162 16.65 13.17 8.75
N SER A 163 16.86 12.53 7.60
CA SER A 163 15.78 11.97 6.77
C SER A 163 15.44 10.51 7.10
N SER A 164 16.07 9.94 8.14
CA SER A 164 15.81 8.58 8.60
C SER A 164 14.32 8.32 8.88
N MET A 165 13.90 7.06 8.73
CA MET A 165 12.53 6.67 9.07
C MET A 165 12.20 6.94 10.55
N ALA A 166 13.19 6.76 11.43
CA ALA A 166 13.07 7.04 12.85
C ALA A 166 12.78 8.53 13.11
N ASN A 167 13.50 9.44 12.45
CA ASN A 167 13.25 10.87 12.61
C ASN A 167 11.94 11.30 11.95
N ARG A 168 11.63 10.80 10.75
CA ARG A 168 10.34 11.08 10.10
C ARG A 168 9.15 10.62 10.94
N LYS A 169 9.26 9.48 11.63
CA LYS A 169 8.23 9.01 12.57
C LYS A 169 8.03 9.96 13.74
N LYS A 170 9.11 10.50 14.31
CA LYS A 170 9.05 11.53 15.37
C LYS A 170 8.38 12.81 14.88
N LEU A 171 8.76 13.29 13.69
CA LEU A 171 8.15 14.47 13.07
C LEU A 171 6.67 14.22 12.76
N ALA A 172 6.32 13.09 12.16
CA ALA A 172 4.95 12.72 11.86
C ALA A 172 4.04 12.78 13.09
N VAL A 173 4.47 12.18 14.20
CA VAL A 173 3.72 12.24 15.48
C VAL A 173 3.59 13.70 15.96
N LYS A 174 4.67 14.49 15.87
CA LYS A 174 4.67 15.91 16.24
C LYS A 174 3.69 16.75 15.39
N TYR A 175 3.48 16.38 14.13
CA TYR A 175 2.55 17.03 13.20
C TYR A 175 1.17 16.34 13.14
N GLY A 176 0.84 15.48 14.13
CA GLY A 176 -0.48 14.88 14.26
C GLY A 176 -0.75 13.67 13.36
N ILE A 177 0.28 13.14 12.70
CA ILE A 177 0.18 11.95 11.84
C ILE A 177 0.45 10.71 12.71
N ALA A 178 -0.64 10.12 13.21
CA ALA A 178 -0.58 8.90 14.01
C ALA A 178 -0.20 7.66 13.17
N ASN A 179 0.35 6.64 13.84
CA ASN A 179 0.72 5.36 13.23
C ASN A 179 1.62 5.50 11.99
N TYR A 180 2.57 6.43 12.05
CA TYR A 180 3.49 6.66 10.95
C TYR A 180 4.38 5.43 10.69
N THR A 181 4.20 4.83 9.52
CA THR A 181 4.98 3.70 8.99
C THR A 181 5.78 4.10 7.75
N GLY A 182 5.70 5.37 7.34
CA GLY A 182 6.45 5.92 6.20
C GLY A 182 5.78 5.69 4.85
N THR A 183 4.46 5.49 4.83
CA THR A 183 3.72 5.38 3.56
C THR A 183 3.84 6.67 2.75
N ALA A 184 3.66 6.58 1.43
CA ALA A 184 3.71 7.75 0.55
C ALA A 184 2.78 8.87 1.02
N THR A 185 1.53 8.54 1.37
CA THR A 185 0.55 9.50 1.90
C THR A 185 1.02 10.16 3.20
N GLN A 186 1.58 9.38 4.12
CA GLN A 186 2.12 9.92 5.37
C GLN A 186 3.35 10.80 5.13
N ASN A 187 4.19 10.44 4.16
CA ASN A 187 5.37 11.21 3.73
C ASN A 187 4.95 12.53 3.10
N THR A 188 3.95 12.52 2.23
CA THR A 188 3.40 13.72 1.58
C THR A 188 2.69 14.62 2.59
N ALA A 189 1.87 14.05 3.48
CA ALA A 189 1.22 14.79 4.54
C ALA A 189 2.26 15.46 5.46
N LEU A 190 3.31 14.73 5.85
CA LEU A 190 4.40 15.26 6.65
C LEU A 190 5.17 16.37 5.90
N LEU A 191 5.49 16.15 4.62
CA LEU A 191 6.19 17.11 3.78
C LEU A 191 5.41 18.43 3.64
N ASN A 192 4.11 18.34 3.40
CA ASN A 192 3.26 19.51 3.24
C ASN A 192 3.16 20.29 4.57
N LYS A 193 3.05 19.60 5.71
CA LYS A 193 3.06 20.23 7.03
C LYS A 193 4.39 20.94 7.32
N LEU A 194 5.52 20.33 6.92
CA LEU A 194 6.85 20.91 7.08
C LEU A 194 7.13 22.10 6.15
N LYS A 195 6.62 22.06 4.90
CA LYS A 195 6.74 23.16 3.93
C LYS A 195 5.85 24.36 4.29
N ALA A 196 4.66 24.09 4.82
CA ALA A 196 3.72 25.13 5.22
C ALA A 196 4.12 25.89 6.49
N GLY A 197 5.23 25.51 7.16
CA GLY A 197 5.66 26.13 8.42
C GLY A 197 4.63 25.99 9.55
N ALA A 198 3.68 25.05 9.41
CA ALA A 198 2.58 24.90 10.36
C ALA A 198 3.14 24.57 11.75
N ALA A 199 2.67 25.24 12.81
CA ALA A 199 3.06 24.87 14.15
C ALA A 199 2.63 23.42 14.47
N PRO A 200 3.39 22.67 15.29
CA PRO A 200 3.04 21.30 15.70
C PRO A 200 1.60 21.26 16.23
N SER A 201 0.76 20.37 15.68
CA SER A 201 -0.61 20.22 16.16
C SER A 201 -0.58 19.65 17.58
N LYS A 202 -1.24 20.32 18.53
CA LYS A 202 -1.42 19.80 19.89
C LYS A 202 -2.14 18.43 19.82
N PRO A 203 -1.79 17.45 20.68
CA PRO A 203 -2.46 16.14 20.71
C PRO A 203 -3.97 16.32 20.85
N VAL A 204 -4.76 15.47 20.19
CA VAL A 204 -6.22 15.43 20.36
C VAL A 204 -6.53 15.24 21.84
N GLN A 205 -7.04 16.28 22.49
CA GLN A 205 -7.25 16.32 23.92
C GLN A 205 -8.59 15.65 24.22
N SER A 206 -8.56 14.43 24.75
CA SER A 206 -9.77 13.74 25.22
C SER A 206 -10.40 14.51 26.37
N GLY A 207 -11.74 14.63 26.37
CA GLY A 207 -12.52 15.11 27.52
C GLY A 207 -12.55 14.13 28.70
N TYR A 208 -11.98 12.93 28.54
CA TYR A 208 -11.91 11.89 29.56
C TYR A 208 -10.95 12.28 30.70
N LYS A 209 -11.48 12.39 31.93
CA LYS A 209 -10.73 12.79 33.14
C LYS A 209 -10.30 11.61 34.03
N GLY A 210 -10.70 10.39 33.71
CA GLY A 210 -10.41 9.20 34.52
C GLY A 210 -8.95 8.71 34.47
N THR A 211 -8.65 7.69 35.27
CA THR A 211 -7.30 7.10 35.43
C THR A 211 -7.09 5.82 34.62
N SER A 212 -8.14 5.29 33.98
CA SER A 212 -8.05 4.09 33.14
C SER A 212 -7.47 4.43 31.76
N LEU A 213 -6.30 3.85 31.47
CA LEU A 213 -5.66 3.92 30.15
C LEU A 213 -6.57 3.31 29.06
N VAL A 214 -7.27 2.23 29.37
CA VAL A 214 -8.14 1.52 28.41
C VAL A 214 -9.30 2.43 27.98
N ASP A 215 -9.94 3.10 28.93
CA ASP A 215 -11.07 3.98 28.62
C ASP A 215 -10.63 5.27 27.96
N TYR A 216 -9.47 5.79 28.34
CA TYR A 216 -8.83 6.87 27.60
C TYR A 216 -8.60 6.47 26.14
N LEU A 217 -8.02 5.30 25.87
CA LEU A 217 -7.78 4.83 24.51
C LEU A 217 -9.07 4.70 23.69
N LYS A 218 -10.13 4.12 24.28
CA LYS A 218 -11.46 4.07 23.65
C LYS A 218 -12.00 5.47 23.33
N SER A 219 -11.85 6.43 24.26
CA SER A 219 -12.34 7.80 24.09
C SER A 219 -11.67 8.56 22.94
N VAL A 220 -10.44 8.19 22.58
CA VAL A 220 -9.69 8.77 21.44
C VAL A 220 -9.68 7.84 20.22
N ASN A 221 -10.58 6.85 20.19
CA ASN A 221 -10.73 5.87 19.12
C ASN A 221 -9.42 5.10 18.80
N LYS A 222 -8.67 4.72 19.84
CA LYS A 222 -7.46 3.89 19.77
C LYS A 222 -7.72 2.50 20.34
N ALA A 223 -7.04 1.50 19.76
CA ALA A 223 -7.11 0.12 20.22
C ALA A 223 -6.56 0.00 21.67
N SER A 224 -7.31 -0.67 22.55
CA SER A 224 -7.01 -0.73 23.99
C SER A 224 -6.53 -2.10 24.47
N ASP A 225 -6.35 -3.06 23.57
CA ASP A 225 -5.84 -4.38 23.88
C ASP A 225 -4.38 -4.33 24.39
N TYR A 226 -3.91 -5.40 25.01
CA TYR A 226 -2.57 -5.46 25.59
C TYR A 226 -1.46 -5.22 24.54
N SER A 227 -1.58 -5.79 23.34
CA SER A 227 -0.59 -5.66 22.27
C SER A 227 -0.48 -4.20 21.82
N SER A 228 -1.62 -3.54 21.63
CA SER A 228 -1.68 -2.11 21.29
C SER A 228 -1.10 -1.24 22.41
N ARG A 229 -1.47 -1.49 23.67
CA ARG A 229 -0.90 -0.75 24.81
C ARG A 229 0.61 -0.94 24.97
N SER A 230 1.11 -2.15 24.71
CA SER A 230 2.55 -2.43 24.71
C SER A 230 3.29 -1.64 23.63
N LYS A 231 2.72 -1.55 22.41
CA LYS A 231 3.26 -0.71 21.34
C LYS A 231 3.27 0.78 21.71
N TYR A 232 2.20 1.28 22.34
CA TYR A 232 2.15 2.66 22.82
C TYR A 232 3.18 2.91 23.94
N ALA A 233 3.29 2.00 24.90
CA ALA A 233 4.27 2.09 25.98
C ALA A 233 5.70 2.24 25.44
N HIS A 234 6.08 1.37 24.51
CA HIS A 234 7.37 1.47 23.83
C HIS A 234 7.54 2.79 23.05
N GLN A 235 6.48 3.28 22.39
CA GLN A 235 6.54 4.56 21.69
C GLN A 235 6.76 5.76 22.64
N TYR A 236 6.28 5.67 23.87
CA TYR A 236 6.41 6.70 24.90
C TYR A 236 7.58 6.45 25.87
N GLY A 237 8.50 5.53 25.53
CA GLY A 237 9.72 5.26 26.31
C GLY A 237 9.46 4.54 27.63
N ILE A 238 8.44 3.68 27.68
CA ILE A 238 8.17 2.78 28.81
C ILE A 238 8.61 1.39 28.37
N ASP A 239 9.85 1.05 28.71
CA ASP A 239 10.44 -0.24 28.40
C ASP A 239 9.89 -1.34 29.32
N ALA A 240 9.98 -2.60 28.87
CA ALA A 240 9.50 -3.77 29.60
C ALA A 240 8.04 -3.64 30.08
N TYR A 241 7.16 -3.10 29.23
CA TYR A 241 5.75 -2.93 29.52
C TYR A 241 5.06 -4.28 29.77
N ARG A 242 4.56 -4.46 30.99
CA ARG A 242 3.83 -5.65 31.46
C ARG A 242 2.35 -5.38 31.74
N GLY A 243 1.89 -4.16 31.44
CA GLY A 243 0.50 -3.75 31.68
C GLY A 243 0.17 -3.49 33.14
N SER A 244 1.17 -3.30 34.02
CA SER A 244 0.92 -2.97 35.42
C SER A 244 0.17 -1.66 35.58
N THR A 245 -0.51 -1.47 36.71
CA THR A 245 -1.26 -0.24 37.01
C THR A 245 -0.37 1.01 36.91
N SER A 246 0.86 0.93 37.44
CA SER A 246 1.84 2.03 37.35
C SER A 246 2.25 2.34 35.91
N GLN A 247 2.52 1.31 35.10
CA GLN A 247 2.87 1.49 33.68
C GLN A 247 1.69 2.03 32.86
N ASN A 248 0.46 1.60 33.16
CA ASN A 248 -0.76 2.13 32.53
C ASN A 248 -0.96 3.61 32.84
N LEU A 249 -0.75 4.00 34.10
CA LEU A 249 -0.88 5.39 34.54
C LEU A 249 0.24 6.28 33.96
N GLN A 250 1.46 5.76 33.91
CA GLN A 250 2.60 6.43 33.29
C GLN A 250 2.35 6.66 31.79
N LEU A 251 1.87 5.64 31.09
CA LEU A 251 1.51 5.74 29.68
C LEU A 251 0.37 6.74 29.48
N LEU A 252 -0.67 6.70 30.31
CA LEU A 252 -1.79 7.65 30.25
C LEU A 252 -1.33 9.10 30.40
N LYS A 253 -0.47 9.40 31.38
CA LYS A 253 0.10 10.74 31.61
C LYS A 253 0.86 11.23 30.37
N LYS A 254 1.79 10.40 29.87
CA LYS A 254 2.57 10.70 28.66
C LYS A 254 1.70 10.90 27.42
N MET A 255 0.63 10.12 27.25
CA MET A 255 -0.31 10.26 26.15
C MET A 255 -1.15 11.53 26.23
N ARG A 256 -1.44 12.01 27.46
CA ARG A 256 -2.17 13.25 27.72
C ARG A 256 -1.27 14.50 27.73
N GLY A 257 0.04 14.34 27.56
CA GLY A 257 1.01 15.44 27.55
C GLY A 257 1.45 15.92 28.94
N PHE A 258 1.33 15.07 29.96
CA PHE A 258 1.89 15.26 31.30
C PHE A 258 3.19 14.47 31.48
#